data_AF-A0A151SKF4-F1
#
_entry.id   AF-A0A151SKF4-F1
#
_cell.length_a   1.000
_cell.length_b   1.000
_cell.length_c   1.000
_cell.angle_alpha   90.00
_cell.angle_beta   90.00
_cell.angle_gamma   90.00
#
_symmetry.space_group_name_H-M   'P 1'
#
loop_
_entity.id
_entity.type
_entity.pdbx_description
1 polymer ?
#
loop_
_entity_poly.entity_id
_entity_poly.type
_entity_poly.pdbx_seq_one_letter_code
_entity_poly.pdbx_strand_id
1 'polypeptide(L)'
;MTSIWNHLKEGTLPEDKDEARKMRMRSAKFVIIEDELFKRGVSTPLLKCLTASQAAYVIKEIHQGICDMHSGARSMATRVLRAGYYWPTLKSDCQSHIQKCKECQ
;
A
#
# COMPACT_ATOMS: atom_id res chain seq x y z
N MET A 1 1.70 0.61 8.78
CA MET A 1 0.67 1.68 8.67
C MET A 1 -0.02 1.94 10.00
N THR A 2 0.02 1.01 10.95
CA THR A 2 -0.50 1.13 12.32
C THR A 2 -0.08 2.42 13.04
N SER A 3 1.17 2.84 12.92
CA SER A 3 1.62 4.09 13.56
C SER A 3 0.95 5.36 12.99
N ILE A 4 0.64 5.37 11.70
CA ILE A 4 -0.10 6.47 11.06
C ILE A 4 -1.56 6.42 11.49
N TRP A 5 -2.14 5.23 11.55
CA TRP A 5 -3.50 5.02 12.03
C TRP A 5 -3.69 5.52 13.46
N ASN A 6 -2.85 5.07 14.40
CA ASN A 6 -2.91 5.48 15.80
C ASN A 6 -2.72 7.00 15.94
N HIS A 7 -1.80 7.59 15.18
CA HIS A 7 -1.63 9.04 15.19
C HIS A 7 -2.89 9.79 14.74
N LEU A 8 -3.54 9.33 13.66
CA LEU A 8 -4.74 9.97 13.13
C LEU A 8 -5.98 9.73 14.01
N LYS A 9 -6.07 8.57 14.68
CA LYS A 9 -7.23 8.19 15.50
C LYS A 9 -7.12 8.66 16.95
N GLU A 10 -5.93 8.61 17.53
CA GLU A 10 -5.67 8.85 18.96
C GLU A 10 -4.79 10.09 19.22
N GLY A 11 -4.23 10.72 18.18
CA GLY A 11 -3.34 11.88 18.33
C GLY A 11 -1.93 11.54 18.83
N THR A 12 -1.58 10.25 18.92
CA THR A 12 -0.29 9.81 19.47
C THR A 12 0.89 10.27 18.63
N LEU A 13 1.94 10.79 19.28
CA LEU A 13 3.18 11.22 18.65
C LEU A 13 4.38 10.71 19.46
N PRO A 14 5.52 10.42 18.81
CA PRO A 14 6.79 10.19 19.51
C PRO A 14 7.19 11.40 20.35
N GLU A 15 7.88 11.17 21.47
CA GLU A 15 8.46 12.23 22.30
C GLU A 15 9.58 12.98 21.58
N ASP A 16 10.35 12.24 20.76
CA ASP A 16 11.38 12.82 19.94
C ASP A 16 10.77 13.79 18.91
N LYS A 17 11.24 15.04 18.94
CA LYS A 17 10.69 16.13 18.13
C LYS A 17 10.85 15.88 16.64
N ASP A 18 11.94 15.26 16.21
CA ASP A 18 12.21 14.98 14.81
C ASP A 18 11.33 13.84 14.29
N GLU A 19 11.15 12.78 15.06
CA GLU A 19 10.23 11.69 14.75
C GLU A 19 8.77 12.17 14.77
N ALA A 20 8.38 13.03 15.70
CA ALA A 20 7.06 13.65 15.71
C ALA A 20 6.82 14.49 14.44
N ARG A 21 7.82 15.29 14.03
CA ARG A 21 7.75 16.06 12.77
C ARG A 21 7.62 15.12 11.56
N LYS A 22 8.41 14.05 11.50
CA LYS A 22 8.31 13.04 10.43
C LYS A 22 6.94 12.37 10.41
N MET A 23 6.36 12.05 11.57
CA MET A 23 5.03 11.45 11.68
C MET A 23 3.96 12.39 11.13
N ARG A 24 3.97 13.67 11.52
CA ARG A 24 3.04 14.68 10.99
C ARG A 24 3.12 14.81 9.47
N MET A 25 4.34 14.91 8.93
CA MET A 25 4.54 15.01 7.48
C MET A 25 4.07 13.76 6.72
N ARG A 26 4.28 12.57 7.29
CA ARG A 26 3.86 11.30 6.68
C ARG A 26 2.33 11.13 6.73
N SER A 27 1.73 11.38 7.90
CA SER A 27 0.29 11.20 8.15
C SER A 27 -0.58 12.21 7.40
N ALA A 28 -0.08 13.40 7.10
CA ALA A 28 -0.78 14.39 6.26
C ALA A 28 -1.20 13.86 4.87
N LYS A 29 -0.54 12.79 4.40
CA LYS A 29 -0.86 12.12 3.14
C LYS A 29 -1.98 11.08 3.29
N PHE A 30 -2.59 10.95 4.45
CA PHE A 30 -3.59 9.95 4.75
C PHE A 30 -4.86 10.56 5.36
N VAL A 31 -5.94 9.79 5.38
CA VAL A 31 -7.21 10.12 6.01
C VAL A 31 -7.90 8.83 6.45
N ILE A 32 -8.70 8.90 7.51
CA ILE A 32 -9.57 7.80 7.94
C ILE A 32 -11.00 8.14 7.51
N ILE A 33 -11.67 7.21 6.83
CA ILE A 33 -13.07 7.30 6.44
C ILE A 33 -13.73 5.98 6.82
N GLU A 34 -14.82 6.01 7.58
CA GLU A 34 -15.56 4.81 8.00
C GLU A 34 -14.66 3.72 8.60
N ASP A 35 -13.72 4.12 9.48
CA ASP A 35 -12.73 3.22 10.08
C ASP A 35 -11.81 2.49 9.08
N GLU A 36 -11.61 3.04 7.89
CA GLU A 36 -10.62 2.57 6.93
C GLU A 36 -9.58 3.65 6.61
N LEU A 37 -8.32 3.24 6.46
CA LEU A 37 -7.23 4.16 6.16
C LEU A 37 -7.12 4.33 4.64
N PHE A 38 -7.06 5.57 4.19
CA PHE A 38 -6.83 5.91 2.80
C PHE A 38 -5.59 6.78 2.65
N LYS A 39 -4.87 6.58 1.55
CA LYS A 39 -3.79 7.46 1.09
C LYS A 39 -4.33 8.46 0.06
N ARG A 40 -4.00 9.73 0.25
CA ARG A 40 -4.28 10.81 -0.69
C ARG A 40 -3.39 10.63 -1.93
N GLY A 41 -4.03 10.43 -3.08
CA GLY A 41 -3.37 10.48 -4.39
C GLY A 41 -3.11 11.93 -4.82
N VAL A 42 -2.16 12.15 -5.73
CA VAL A 42 -1.90 13.48 -6.32
C VAL A 42 -2.96 13.82 -7.37
N SER A 43 -3.36 12.83 -8.17
CA SER A 43 -4.35 12.96 -9.25
C SER A 43 -5.41 11.85 -9.25
N THR A 44 -5.23 10.84 -8.39
CA THR A 44 -6.11 9.68 -8.24
C THR A 44 -6.99 9.89 -7.00
N PRO A 45 -8.25 9.40 -7.01
CA PRO A 45 -9.07 9.35 -5.80
C PRO A 45 -8.35 8.58 -4.69
N LEU A 46 -8.87 8.70 -3.47
CA LEU A 46 -8.32 8.07 -2.27
C LEU A 46 -8.00 6.59 -2.49
N LEU A 47 -6.75 6.20 -2.18
CA LEU A 47 -6.29 4.83 -2.31
C LEU A 47 -6.49 4.10 -0.97
N LYS A 48 -7.29 3.04 -0.96
CA LYS A 48 -7.52 2.21 0.22
C LYS A 48 -6.23 1.52 0.64
N CYS A 49 -5.83 1.72 1.88
CA CYS A 49 -4.66 1.06 2.46
C CYS A 49 -4.99 -0.37 2.82
N LEU A 50 -4.24 -1.33 2.27
CA LEU A 50 -4.45 -2.75 2.53
C LEU A 50 -3.60 -3.24 3.70
N THR A 51 -4.15 -4.19 4.46
CA THR A 51 -3.37 -4.99 5.40
C THR A 51 -2.40 -5.91 4.66
N ALA A 52 -1.44 -6.49 5.38
CA ALA A 52 -0.50 -7.43 4.78
C ALA A 52 -1.20 -8.65 4.14
N SER A 53 -2.26 -9.16 4.79
CA SER A 53 -3.04 -10.29 4.27
C SER A 53 -3.82 -9.93 3.00
N GLN A 54 -4.48 -8.76 2.99
CA GLN A 54 -5.16 -8.25 1.79
C GLN A 54 -4.19 -7.98 0.64
N ALA A 55 -3.03 -7.38 0.93
CA ALA A 55 -2.00 -7.12 -0.06
C ALA A 55 -1.47 -8.42 -0.70
N ALA A 56 -1.22 -9.46 0.10
CA ALA A 56 -0.78 -10.76 -0.40
C ALA A 56 -1.82 -11.40 -1.33
N TYR A 57 -3.10 -11.32 -0.97
CA TYR A 57 -4.20 -11.78 -1.82
C TYR A 57 -4.26 -11.01 -3.15
N VAL A 58 -4.26 -9.68 -3.10
CA VAL A 58 -4.32 -8.84 -4.31
C VAL A 58 -3.12 -9.06 -5.24
N ILE A 59 -1.91 -9.23 -4.70
CA ILE A 59 -0.73 -9.55 -5.51
C ILE A 59 -0.93 -10.87 -6.25
N LYS A 60 -1.41 -11.91 -5.55
CA LYS A 60 -1.66 -13.24 -6.13
C LYS A 60 -2.70 -13.16 -7.26
N GLU A 61 -3.83 -12.52 -7.01
CA GLU A 61 -4.90 -12.37 -8.02
C GLU A 61 -4.46 -11.58 -9.25
N ILE A 62 -3.67 -10.52 -9.07
CA ILE A 62 -3.15 -9.73 -10.20
C ILE A 62 -2.11 -10.50 -11.00
N HIS A 63 -1.35 -11.36 -10.34
CA HIS A 63 -0.34 -12.21 -10.97
C HIS A 63 -0.96 -13.38 -11.75
N GLN A 64 -1.88 -14.11 -11.13
CA GLN A 64 -2.44 -15.39 -11.60
C GLN A 64 -3.87 -15.31 -12.17
N GLY A 65 -4.47 -14.12 -12.23
CA GLY A 65 -5.86 -13.95 -12.65
C GLY A 65 -6.13 -14.32 -14.11
N ILE A 66 -7.39 -14.13 -14.55
CA ILE A 66 -8.07 -14.70 -15.74
C ILE A 66 -7.32 -14.66 -17.10
N CYS A 67 -6.19 -13.97 -17.23
CA CYS A 67 -5.35 -14.01 -18.44
C CYS A 67 -3.87 -14.33 -18.21
N ASP A 68 -3.48 -14.84 -17.02
CA ASP A 68 -2.12 -15.26 -16.63
C ASP A 68 -1.00 -14.45 -17.30
N MET A 69 -1.19 -13.13 -17.35
CA MET A 69 -0.23 -12.22 -17.94
C MET A 69 0.81 -12.04 -16.85
N HIS A 70 1.87 -12.85 -16.90
CA HIS A 70 3.10 -12.77 -16.10
C HIS A 70 3.70 -11.35 -16.17
N SER A 71 3.01 -10.43 -15.52
CA SER A 71 3.21 -8.99 -15.65
C SER A 71 4.41 -8.62 -14.81
N GLY A 72 5.37 -7.89 -15.38
CA GLY A 72 6.49 -7.36 -14.61
C GLY A 72 6.03 -6.55 -13.39
N ALA A 73 6.87 -6.45 -12.35
CA ALA A 73 6.51 -5.87 -11.06
C ALA A 73 5.96 -4.44 -11.16
N ARG A 74 6.48 -3.64 -12.11
CA ARG A 74 6.02 -2.28 -12.40
C ARG A 74 4.58 -2.26 -12.92
N SER A 75 4.24 -3.20 -13.82
CA SER A 75 2.88 -3.33 -14.36
C SER A 75 1.91 -3.73 -13.26
N MET A 76 2.27 -4.70 -12.42
CA MET A 76 1.47 -5.11 -11.26
C MET A 76 1.20 -3.95 -10.30
N ALA A 77 2.24 -3.22 -9.89
CA ALA A 77 2.08 -2.08 -9.00
C ALA A 77 1.18 -0.98 -9.61
N THR A 78 1.25 -0.77 -10.93
CA THR A 78 0.38 0.18 -11.62
C THR A 78 -1.07 -0.28 -11.62
N ARG A 79 -1.32 -1.57 -11.84
CA ARG A 79 -2.67 -2.16 -11.79
C ARG A 79 -3.28 -2.04 -10.38
N VAL A 80 -2.51 -2.31 -9.33
CA VAL A 80 -2.94 -2.11 -7.94
C VAL A 80 -3.35 -0.66 -7.68
N LEU A 81 -2.51 0.30 -8.07
CA LEU A 81 -2.81 1.72 -7.86
C LEU A 81 -4.04 2.17 -8.65
N ARG A 82 -4.22 1.66 -9.89
CA ARG A 82 -5.41 1.92 -10.71
C ARG A 82 -6.68 1.30 -10.14
N ALA A 83 -6.56 0.17 -9.46
CA ALA A 83 -7.67 -0.46 -8.73
C ALA A 83 -8.00 0.25 -7.41
N GLY A 84 -7.27 1.31 -7.05
CA GLY A 84 -7.55 2.11 -5.85
C GLY A 84 -6.92 1.56 -4.57
N TYR A 85 -5.90 0.71 -4.66
CA TYR A 85 -5.25 0.11 -3.48
C TYR A 85 -3.84 0.63 -3.25
N TYR A 86 -3.41 0.61 -1.99
CA TYR A 86 -2.06 1.03 -1.60
C TYR A 86 -1.53 0.27 -0.39
N TRP A 87 -0.21 0.04 -0.36
CA TRP A 87 0.55 -0.23 0.85
C TRP A 87 2.01 0.19 0.64
N PRO A 88 2.79 0.44 1.72
CA PRO A 88 4.13 1.02 1.60
C PRO A 88 5.13 0.20 0.77
N THR A 89 5.02 -1.12 0.85
CA THR A 89 5.93 -2.09 0.22
C THR A 89 5.42 -2.63 -1.11
N LEU A 90 4.37 -2.03 -1.70
CA LEU A 90 3.75 -2.47 -2.95
C LEU A 90 4.75 -2.89 -4.04
N LYS A 91 5.71 -2.02 -4.34
CA LYS A 91 6.69 -2.29 -5.41
C LYS A 91 7.62 -3.45 -5.08
N SER A 92 8.14 -3.50 -3.85
CA SER A 92 9.03 -4.58 -3.42
C SER A 92 8.29 -5.91 -3.33
N ASP A 93 7.05 -5.91 -2.85
CA ASP A 93 6.26 -7.14 -2.70
C ASP A 93 5.90 -7.72 -4.07
N CYS A 94 5.53 -6.90 -5.05
CA CYS A 94 5.36 -7.35 -6.44
C CYS A 94 6.66 -7.94 -7.01
N GLN A 95 7.81 -7.29 -6.77
CA GLN A 95 9.11 -7.79 -7.23
C GLN A 95 9.46 -9.15 -6.59
N SER A 96 9.32 -9.26 -5.28
CA SER A 96 9.59 -10.48 -4.54
C SER A 96 8.65 -11.62 -4.92
N HIS A 97 7.41 -11.32 -5.31
CA HIS A 97 6.48 -12.34 -5.79
C HIS A 97 6.92 -12.92 -7.12
N ILE A 98 7.29 -12.08 -8.09
CA ILE A 98 7.77 -12.51 -9.41
C ILE A 98 9.06 -13.33 -9.28
N GLN A 99 10.01 -12.90 -8.44
CA GLN A 99 11.26 -13.64 -8.22
C GLN A 99 11.05 -15.05 -7.67
N LYS A 100 9.93 -15.30 -6.99
CA LYS A 100 9.55 -16.62 -6.44
C LYS A 100 8.69 -17.44 -7.40
N CYS A 101 8.16 -16.83 -8.46
CA CYS A 101 7.33 -17.52 -9.44
C CYS A 101 8.22 -18.31 -10.41
N LYS A 102 8.11 -19.64 -10.37
CA LYS A 102 8.89 -20.53 -11.24
C LYS A 102 8.61 -20.31 -12.73
N GLU A 103 7.39 -19.91 -13.08
CA GLU A 103 6.99 -19.66 -14.46
C GLU A 103 7.52 -18.31 -15.00
N CYS A 104 7.94 -17.42 -14.10
CA CYS A 104 8.55 -16.12 -14.45
C CYS A 104 10.09 -16.10 -14.33
N GLN A 105 10.71 -17.20 -13.89
CA GLN A 105 12.17 -17.37 -13.86
C GLN A 105 12.68 -17.87 -15.20
#